data_AF-C1BDH3-F1
#
_entry.id   AF-C1BDH3-F1
#
_cell.length_a   1.000
_cell.length_b   1.000
_cell.length_c   1.000
_cell.angle_alpha   90.00
_cell.angle_beta   90.00
_cell.angle_gamma   90.00
#
_symmetry.space_group_name_H-M   'P 1'
#
loop_
_entity.id
_entity.type
_entity.pdbx_description
1 polymer ?
#
loop_
_entity_poly.entity_id
_entity_poly.type
_entity_poly.pdbx_seq_one_letter_code
_entity_poly.pdbx_strand_id
1 'polypeptide(L)'
;MARMIPPIVAHDAPPGERQVFERLATDPLAEDWTVLHSLALAEHVRQTQGEADFVVVAPGHGIAVIEIKSHARATCLPDGRWQLGNHPPTARSPFQQSNEAMHSIREYLQKRGADLRAVPIVSGVWFTHLRARASLPASPEWHEWQLLDLTDFRTGAARAVLRLLVKGREHLTGRLPTLRQSPGQPSQESAGALTATLRPRFDVTIAAADLRHDRTTQLTAFLGEQYEALDAMAENRSVLFTGPAGSGKTFLALEASRREQARGADGRLLCFNRLLGRHLRASTPASAGLQAGGFHSELLRLTRLTPPPHPDRAFWDELLVTAIDRLLDGDFTRDFLIVDEMQDLARPAYLDVLDLMVKGGLAGGRCLFFGDFERQALYDLEDGRDALRERIPGLAHHRLMTNCRNRPRIGSTVELLAAMSPGYKRFRRDDDGATPRYYWYEAPGEQAAEVIKAIGDLKAEGYELDEIVLLSPRRDGSLAATTTDTWLRQILAAEEGTQPRKGRLRFATIHAYKGLEAPAIILTDIDDASLPGFDALLYVGLTRATDRLSLVGRRSALRPKLEV
;
A
#
# COMPACT_ATOMS: atom_id res chain seq x y z
N MET A 1 8.70 14.22 22.60
CA MET A 1 8.46 12.79 22.33
C MET A 1 9.61 12.20 21.52
N ALA A 2 9.98 10.93 21.73
CA ALA A 2 11.08 10.31 20.97
C ALA A 2 10.78 10.17 19.48
N ARG A 3 11.80 10.37 18.64
CA ARG A 3 11.73 10.08 17.22
C ARG A 3 11.93 8.58 16.98
N MET A 4 10.84 7.85 16.78
CA MET A 4 10.87 6.42 16.45
C MET A 4 11.17 6.21 14.96
N ILE A 5 12.06 5.25 14.63
CA ILE A 5 12.45 4.92 13.26
C ILE A 5 12.44 3.38 13.08
N PRO A 6 11.55 2.82 12.24
CA PRO A 6 10.40 3.50 11.62
C PRO A 6 9.40 4.06 12.66
N PRO A 7 8.54 5.03 12.32
CA PRO A 7 7.60 5.65 13.26
C PRO A 7 6.40 4.74 13.63
N ILE A 8 6.38 3.51 13.13
CA ILE A 8 5.35 2.50 13.39
C ILE A 8 6.03 1.19 13.79
N VAL A 9 5.37 0.42 14.65
CA VAL A 9 5.74 -0.96 15.00
C VAL A 9 4.83 -1.93 14.25
N ALA A 10 5.36 -3.07 13.78
CA ALA A 10 4.60 -4.03 13.00
C ALA A 10 3.45 -4.66 13.82
N HIS A 11 2.31 -4.96 13.18
CA HIS A 11 1.14 -5.52 13.86
C HIS A 11 1.36 -6.96 14.37
N ASP A 12 2.42 -7.65 13.94
CA ASP A 12 2.85 -8.96 14.41
C ASP A 12 4.05 -8.90 15.37
N ALA A 13 4.60 -7.70 15.64
CA ALA A 13 5.72 -7.54 16.58
C ALA A 13 5.38 -8.12 17.96
N PRO A 14 6.33 -8.72 18.69
CA PRO A 14 6.08 -9.25 20.02
C PRO A 14 5.43 -8.21 20.96
N PRO A 15 4.48 -8.61 21.84
CA PRO A 15 3.77 -7.67 22.70
C PRO A 15 4.69 -6.80 23.58
N GLY A 16 5.83 -7.35 24.00
CA GLY A 16 6.84 -6.61 24.76
C GLY A 16 7.50 -5.48 23.97
N GLU A 17 7.77 -5.69 22.68
CA GLU A 17 8.38 -4.67 21.82
C GLU A 17 7.39 -3.54 21.54
N ARG A 18 6.12 -3.86 21.27
CA ARG A 18 5.05 -2.85 21.14
C ARG A 18 4.93 -2.01 22.40
N GLN A 19 4.96 -2.66 23.55
CA GLN A 19 4.88 -1.96 24.83
C GLN A 19 6.06 -1.01 25.05
N VAL A 20 7.29 -1.43 24.75
CA VAL A 20 8.48 -0.56 24.85
C VAL A 20 8.42 0.58 23.83
N PHE A 21 8.02 0.28 22.59
CA PHE A 21 7.83 1.24 21.53
C PHE A 21 6.85 2.35 21.93
N GLU A 22 5.62 1.99 22.32
CA GLU A 22 4.56 2.94 22.69
C GLU A 22 4.98 3.79 23.90
N ARG A 23 5.61 3.16 24.89
CA ARG A 23 6.02 3.85 26.11
C ARG A 23 7.18 4.81 25.85
N LEU A 24 8.15 4.49 24.99
CA LEU A 24 9.22 5.42 24.63
C LEU A 24 8.72 6.54 23.70
N ALA A 25 7.83 6.23 22.76
CA ALA A 25 7.26 7.21 21.84
C ALA A 25 6.48 8.32 22.58
N THR A 26 5.78 7.96 23.65
CA THR A 26 4.91 8.88 24.41
C THR A 26 5.59 9.53 25.62
N ASP A 27 6.79 9.10 26.02
CA ASP A 27 7.48 9.63 27.19
C ASP A 27 8.13 11.00 26.90
N PRO A 28 7.76 12.08 27.62
CA PRO A 28 8.35 13.41 27.41
C PRO A 28 9.86 13.46 27.66
N LEU A 29 10.41 12.60 28.53
CA LEU A 29 11.85 12.57 28.83
C LEU A 29 12.71 12.12 27.63
N ALA A 30 12.09 11.56 26.60
CA ALA A 30 12.77 11.09 25.41
C ALA A 30 12.64 12.06 24.22
N GLU A 31 12.25 13.33 24.43
CA GLU A 31 11.94 14.28 23.35
C GLU A 31 13.03 14.45 22.28
N ASP A 32 14.30 14.51 22.68
CA ASP A 32 15.41 14.68 21.73
C ASP A 32 16.03 13.35 21.27
N TRP A 33 15.43 12.23 21.63
CA TRP A 33 16.01 10.92 21.36
C TRP A 33 15.60 10.42 19.99
N THR A 34 16.47 9.64 19.38
CA THR A 34 16.11 8.82 18.22
C THR A 34 16.17 7.35 18.58
N VAL A 35 15.10 6.62 18.31
CA VAL A 35 14.97 5.19 18.64
C VAL A 35 14.81 4.41 17.35
N LEU A 36 15.83 3.64 16.99
CA LEU A 36 15.76 2.67 15.91
C LEU A 36 15.22 1.37 16.50
N HIS A 37 14.22 0.76 15.89
CA HIS A 37 13.75 -0.57 16.28
C HIS A 37 13.78 -1.53 15.09
N SER A 38 13.87 -2.82 15.39
CA SER A 38 14.01 -3.90 14.39
C SER A 38 15.16 -3.63 13.40
N LEU A 39 16.36 -3.33 13.93
CA LEU A 39 17.53 -3.00 13.11
C LEU A 39 18.28 -4.28 12.71
N ALA A 40 18.11 -4.70 11.46
CA ALA A 40 18.89 -5.81 10.89
C ALA A 40 20.37 -5.43 10.72
N LEU A 41 21.27 -6.20 11.35
CA LEU A 41 22.72 -6.03 11.31
C LEU A 41 23.31 -7.03 10.30
N ALA A 42 23.69 -6.52 9.12
CA ALA A 42 24.16 -7.32 7.99
C ALA A 42 25.54 -7.98 8.20
N GLU A 43 26.37 -7.48 9.11
CA GLU A 43 27.68 -8.06 9.44
C GLU A 43 27.68 -8.65 10.85
N HIS A 44 27.22 -9.90 10.98
CA HIS A 44 27.55 -10.72 12.16
C HIS A 44 28.53 -11.81 11.75
N VAL A 45 29.77 -11.69 12.20
CA VAL A 45 30.81 -12.73 12.06
C VAL A 45 30.45 -13.89 12.98
N ARG A 46 29.56 -14.79 12.50
CA ARG A 46 29.46 -16.24 12.76
C ARG A 46 28.05 -16.83 12.68
N GLN A 47 26.97 -16.07 12.42
CA GLN A 47 25.68 -16.61 11.99
C GLN A 47 24.92 -15.61 11.10
N THR A 48 24.12 -16.15 10.17
CA THR A 48 23.17 -15.51 9.27
C THR A 48 22.33 -14.45 10.00
N GLN A 49 22.57 -13.15 9.71
CA GLN A 49 21.84 -11.94 10.16
C GLN A 49 21.46 -11.86 11.66
N GLY A 50 22.12 -10.97 12.42
CA GLY A 50 21.65 -10.58 13.76
C GLY A 50 20.69 -9.39 13.68
N GLU A 51 19.70 -9.29 14.57
CA GLU A 51 18.79 -8.15 14.69
C GLU A 51 19.00 -7.50 16.07
N ALA A 52 18.90 -6.17 16.14
CA ALA A 52 18.80 -5.44 17.40
C ALA A 52 17.38 -4.92 17.56
N ASP A 53 16.68 -5.36 18.62
CA ASP A 53 15.27 -4.98 18.85
C ASP A 53 15.12 -3.47 19.00
N PHE A 54 15.98 -2.83 19.82
CA PHE A 54 16.00 -1.38 20.00
C PHE A 54 17.43 -0.82 20.08
N VAL A 55 17.67 0.28 19.36
CA VAL A 55 18.87 1.11 19.45
C VAL A 55 18.45 2.54 19.73
N VAL A 56 18.67 3.00 20.95
CA VAL A 56 18.32 4.34 21.42
C VAL A 56 19.55 5.23 21.33
N VAL A 57 19.49 6.28 20.52
CA VAL A 57 20.48 7.35 20.45
C VAL A 57 19.94 8.54 21.24
N ALA A 58 20.50 8.76 22.43
CA ALA A 58 20.09 9.80 23.36
C ALA A 58 21.18 10.89 23.43
N PRO A 59 20.94 12.10 22.88
CA PRO A 59 21.86 13.23 23.02
C PRO A 59 22.18 13.49 24.49
N GLY A 60 23.44 13.81 24.80
CA GLY A 60 23.90 14.00 26.18
C GLY A 60 24.24 12.72 26.94
N HIS A 61 23.70 11.57 26.54
CA HIS A 61 23.69 10.36 27.36
C HIS A 61 24.37 9.14 26.73
N GLY A 62 24.27 8.94 25.42
CA GLY A 62 24.93 7.82 24.72
C GLY A 62 24.05 7.07 23.73
N ILE A 63 24.47 5.85 23.41
CA ILE A 63 23.71 4.88 22.63
C ILE A 63 23.41 3.66 23.51
N ALA A 64 22.15 3.24 23.59
CA ALA A 64 21.74 2.02 24.27
C ALA A 64 21.19 1.00 23.26
N VAL A 65 21.70 -0.22 23.30
CA VAL A 65 21.20 -1.36 22.51
C VAL A 65 20.44 -2.28 23.46
N ILE A 66 19.16 -2.51 23.20
CA ILE A 66 18.26 -3.15 24.14
C ILE A 66 17.60 -4.34 23.46
N GLU A 67 17.75 -5.50 24.09
CA GLU A 67 17.10 -6.76 23.71
C GLU A 67 15.81 -6.94 24.52
N ILE A 68 14.70 -7.30 23.88
CA ILE A 68 13.38 -7.40 24.50
C ILE A 68 12.98 -8.86 24.67
N LYS A 69 12.75 -9.28 25.92
CA LYS A 69 12.20 -10.61 26.22
C LYS A 69 10.81 -10.49 26.85
N SER A 70 9.80 -10.85 26.08
CA SER A 70 8.38 -10.76 26.45
C SER A 70 7.83 -12.03 27.12
N HIS A 71 8.69 -12.94 27.58
CA HIS A 71 8.25 -14.21 28.15
C HIS A 71 7.88 -14.06 29.63
N ALA A 72 6.81 -14.72 30.07
CA ALA A 72 6.39 -14.75 31.47
C ALA A 72 7.23 -15.71 32.35
N ARG A 73 8.20 -16.42 31.78
CA ARG A 73 9.15 -17.32 32.45
C ARG A 73 10.50 -17.26 31.77
N ALA A 74 11.58 -17.24 32.55
CA ALA A 74 12.95 -17.35 32.08
C ALA A 74 13.73 -18.23 33.06
N THR A 75 14.47 -19.21 32.56
CA THR A 75 15.23 -20.17 33.38
C THR A 75 16.56 -20.46 32.71
N CYS A 76 17.64 -20.47 33.49
CA CYS A 76 18.93 -20.99 33.05
C CYS A 76 19.04 -22.45 33.51
N LEU A 77 19.25 -23.38 32.58
CA LEU A 77 19.39 -24.80 32.86
C LEU A 77 20.78 -25.10 33.48
N PRO A 78 20.96 -26.26 34.14
CA PRO A 78 22.25 -26.64 34.75
C PRO A 78 23.42 -26.69 33.75
N ASP A 79 23.14 -26.86 32.46
CA ASP A 79 24.13 -26.86 31.37
C ASP A 79 24.40 -25.46 30.79
N GLY A 80 23.85 -24.40 31.41
CA GLY A 80 24.06 -23.00 31.03
C GLY A 80 23.13 -22.51 29.92
N ARG A 81 22.23 -23.33 29.38
CA ARG A 81 21.29 -22.92 28.33
C ARG A 81 20.10 -22.16 28.89
N TRP A 82 19.64 -21.15 28.15
CA TRP A 82 18.50 -20.33 28.52
C TRP A 82 17.21 -20.87 27.93
N GLN A 83 16.21 -21.09 28.78
CA GLN A 83 14.85 -21.42 28.38
C GLN A 83 13.92 -20.23 28.66
N LEU A 84 13.26 -19.73 27.62
CA LEU A 84 12.33 -18.60 27.69
C LEU A 84 10.91 -19.08 27.35
N GLY A 85 9.96 -18.89 28.28
CA GLY A 85 8.60 -19.40 28.12
C GLY A 85 8.57 -20.91 27.85
N ASN A 86 7.90 -21.31 26.77
CA ASN A 86 7.82 -22.71 26.32
C ASN A 86 8.77 -23.01 25.16
N HIS A 87 9.70 -22.10 24.83
CA HIS A 87 10.63 -22.31 23.72
C HIS A 87 11.74 -23.30 24.08
N PRO A 88 12.34 -23.98 23.08
CA PRO A 88 13.50 -24.83 23.29
C PRO A 88 14.68 -24.06 23.93
N PRO A 89 15.47 -24.67 24.82
CA PRO A 89 16.62 -24.01 25.43
C PRO A 89 17.68 -23.59 24.41
N THR A 90 18.14 -22.34 24.49
CA THR A 90 19.16 -21.76 23.60
C THR A 90 20.50 -21.63 24.31
N ALA A 91 21.59 -21.92 23.61
CA ALA A 91 22.94 -21.74 24.15
C ALA A 91 23.33 -20.28 24.35
N ARG A 92 22.80 -19.36 23.53
CA ARG A 92 23.05 -17.92 23.68
C ARG A 92 22.09 -17.30 24.68
N SER A 93 22.63 -16.60 25.68
CA SER A 93 21.83 -15.85 26.64
C SER A 93 21.28 -14.56 26.03
N PRO A 94 20.19 -13.98 26.57
CA PRO A 94 19.69 -12.67 26.15
C PRO A 94 20.75 -11.55 26.27
N PHE A 95 21.62 -11.64 27.29
CA PHE A 95 22.69 -10.67 27.51
C PHE A 95 23.80 -10.80 26.45
N GLN A 96 24.12 -12.03 26.06
CA GLN A 96 25.05 -12.28 24.96
C GLN A 96 24.51 -11.71 23.64
N GLN A 97 23.22 -11.92 23.34
CA GLN A 97 22.56 -11.36 22.14
C GLN A 97 22.66 -9.83 22.11
N SER A 98 22.29 -9.16 23.22
CA SER A 98 22.38 -7.70 23.34
C SER A 98 23.82 -7.17 23.23
N ASN A 99 24.79 -7.84 23.88
CA ASN A 99 26.21 -7.47 23.80
C ASN A 99 26.76 -7.62 22.37
N GLU A 100 26.46 -8.74 21.72
CA GLU A 100 26.87 -9.02 20.34
C GLU A 100 26.32 -7.94 19.39
N ALA A 101 25.04 -7.59 19.49
CA ALA A 101 24.43 -6.53 18.70
C ALA A 101 25.09 -5.15 18.95
N MET A 102 25.38 -4.82 20.21
CA MET A 102 26.08 -3.59 20.58
C MET A 102 27.48 -3.50 19.97
N HIS A 103 28.24 -4.60 19.98
CA HIS A 103 29.56 -4.65 19.37
C HIS A 103 29.49 -4.46 17.85
N SER A 104 28.56 -5.13 17.17
CA SER A 104 28.34 -4.97 15.73
C SER A 104 27.97 -3.53 15.35
N ILE A 105 27.10 -2.87 16.13
CA ILE A 105 26.72 -1.47 15.93
C ILE A 105 27.94 -0.54 16.10
N ARG A 106 28.75 -0.77 17.15
CA ARG A 106 29.97 0.01 17.40
C ARG A 106 30.97 -0.14 16.24
N GLU A 107 31.24 -1.36 15.81
CA GLU A 107 32.15 -1.63 14.70
C GLU A 107 31.66 -1.00 13.40
N TYR A 108 30.37 -1.12 13.10
CA TYR A 108 29.76 -0.52 11.91
C TYR A 108 29.94 1.01 11.87
N LEU A 109 29.65 1.69 13.00
CA LEU A 109 29.84 3.13 13.13
C LEU A 109 31.31 3.54 12.98
N GLN A 110 32.24 2.78 13.58
CA GLN A 110 33.68 3.04 13.46
C GLN A 110 34.18 2.88 12.03
N LYS A 111 33.77 1.81 11.32
CA LYS A 111 34.11 1.60 9.90
C LYS A 111 33.63 2.75 9.00
N ARG A 112 32.53 3.42 9.37
CA ARG A 112 31.97 4.57 8.66
C ARG A 112 32.55 5.92 9.11
N GLY A 113 33.59 5.91 9.95
CA GLY A 113 34.32 7.12 10.35
C GLY A 113 33.70 7.90 11.51
N ALA A 114 32.72 7.34 12.24
CA ALA A 114 32.16 8.01 13.41
C ALA A 114 33.18 8.05 14.57
N ASP A 115 33.37 9.23 15.18
CA ASP A 115 34.18 9.36 16.40
C ASP A 115 33.37 8.94 17.64
N LEU A 116 33.63 7.73 18.12
CA LEU A 116 32.94 7.15 19.28
C LEU A 116 33.74 7.22 20.57
N ARG A 117 34.91 7.89 20.59
CA ARG A 117 35.84 7.86 21.76
C ARG A 117 35.21 8.42 23.03
N ALA A 118 34.33 9.40 22.88
CA ALA A 118 33.61 10.04 23.98
C ALA A 118 32.13 9.61 24.10
N VAL A 119 31.64 8.75 23.19
CA VAL A 119 30.24 8.32 23.15
C VAL A 119 30.10 6.99 23.91
N PRO A 120 29.41 6.95 25.06
CA PRO A 120 29.13 5.68 25.73
C PRO A 120 28.12 4.87 24.89
N ILE A 121 28.47 3.64 24.57
CA ILE A 121 27.60 2.67 23.90
C ILE A 121 27.47 1.47 24.83
N VAL A 122 26.24 1.17 25.22
CA VAL A 122 25.91 0.18 26.26
C VAL A 122 24.83 -0.78 25.76
N SER A 123 24.77 -1.96 26.36
CA SER A 123 23.81 -3.03 26.07
C SER A 123 22.95 -3.34 27.29
N GLY A 124 21.69 -3.70 27.08
CA GLY A 124 20.76 -4.11 28.14
C GLY A 124 19.71 -5.10 27.67
N VAL A 125 19.10 -5.81 28.61
CA VAL A 125 18.00 -6.75 28.36
C VAL A 125 16.78 -6.30 29.13
N TRP A 126 15.65 -6.12 28.43
CA TRP A 126 14.38 -5.75 29.03
C TRP A 126 13.42 -6.93 29.07
N PHE A 127 13.20 -7.44 30.28
CA PHE A 127 12.18 -8.46 30.53
C PHE A 127 10.83 -7.78 30.81
N THR A 128 10.03 -7.60 29.77
CA THR A 128 8.82 -6.76 29.84
C THR A 128 7.69 -7.39 30.65
N HIS A 129 7.69 -8.71 30.85
CA HIS A 129 6.67 -9.45 31.61
C HIS A 129 7.19 -10.13 32.89
N LEU A 130 8.44 -9.90 33.28
CA LEU A 130 9.03 -10.45 34.50
C LEU A 130 9.54 -9.36 35.43
N ARG A 131 9.54 -9.61 36.74
CA ARG A 131 10.29 -8.82 37.72
C ARG A 131 11.72 -9.35 37.81
N ALA A 132 12.44 -9.23 36.71
CA ALA A 132 13.71 -9.94 36.52
C ALA A 132 14.77 -9.57 37.58
N ARG A 133 14.83 -8.32 38.06
CA ARG A 133 15.79 -7.93 39.12
C ARG A 133 15.57 -8.64 40.46
N ALA A 134 14.33 -9.04 40.74
CA ALA A 134 14.01 -9.80 41.95
C ALA A 134 14.05 -11.32 41.73
N SER A 135 14.09 -11.78 40.48
CA SER A 135 13.88 -13.19 40.12
C SER A 135 15.13 -13.87 39.54
N LEU A 136 16.02 -13.12 38.91
CA LEU A 136 17.29 -13.64 38.39
C LEU A 136 18.37 -13.51 39.48
N PRO A 137 19.22 -14.54 39.67
CA PRO A 137 20.33 -14.46 40.60
C PRO A 137 21.41 -13.49 40.09
N ALA A 138 22.26 -13.01 41.00
CA ALA A 138 23.47 -12.32 40.61
C ALA A 138 24.39 -13.27 39.81
N SER A 139 24.99 -12.76 38.74
CA SER A 139 25.85 -13.53 37.85
C SER A 139 27.05 -12.67 37.40
N PRO A 140 28.24 -13.26 37.21
CA PRO A 140 29.36 -12.56 36.59
C PRO A 140 29.16 -12.31 35.09
N GLU A 141 28.18 -12.95 34.45
CA GLU A 141 27.92 -12.82 33.01
C GLU A 141 27.26 -11.49 32.60
N TRP A 142 26.66 -10.78 33.55
CA TRP A 142 26.03 -9.48 33.31
C TRP A 142 26.12 -8.59 34.55
N HIS A 143 25.99 -7.29 34.34
CA HIS A 143 25.85 -6.35 35.44
C HIS A 143 24.37 -6.09 35.77
N GLU A 144 24.05 -5.84 37.04
CA GLU A 144 22.67 -5.53 37.47
C GLU A 144 22.08 -4.32 36.72
N TRP A 145 22.92 -3.35 36.34
CA TRP A 145 22.48 -2.17 35.60
C TRP A 145 22.09 -2.46 34.15
N GLN A 146 22.47 -3.61 33.58
CA GLN A 146 22.06 -4.05 32.24
C GLN A 146 20.66 -4.67 32.23
N LEU A 147 20.07 -4.91 33.41
CA LEU A 147 18.79 -5.57 33.55
C LEU A 147 17.66 -4.54 33.71
N LEU A 148 16.72 -4.56 32.77
CA LEU A 148 15.46 -3.83 32.79
C LEU A 148 14.31 -4.83 32.93
N ASP A 149 13.24 -4.43 33.61
CA ASP A 149 12.16 -5.35 33.94
C ASP A 149 10.76 -4.70 33.94
N LEU A 150 9.73 -5.50 34.22
CA LEU A 150 8.33 -5.07 34.24
C LEU A 150 8.07 -3.85 35.14
N THR A 151 8.86 -3.66 36.21
CA THR A 151 8.63 -2.54 37.15
C THR A 151 9.07 -1.19 36.59
N ASP A 152 9.91 -1.19 35.54
CA ASP A 152 10.39 0.03 34.90
C ASP A 152 9.28 0.82 34.22
N PHE A 153 8.26 0.15 33.66
CA PHE A 153 7.09 0.82 33.07
C PHE A 153 6.30 1.66 34.07
N ARG A 154 6.40 1.38 35.38
CA ARG A 154 5.75 2.19 36.42
C ARG A 154 6.46 3.51 36.67
N THR A 155 7.76 3.56 36.43
CA THR A 155 8.61 4.73 36.73
C THR A 155 8.95 5.55 35.48
N GLY A 156 8.68 5.01 34.29
CA GLY A 156 8.87 5.65 32.99
C GLY A 156 9.88 4.88 32.14
N ALA A 157 9.52 4.61 30.88
CA ALA A 157 10.36 3.82 30.00
C ALA A 157 11.65 4.57 29.64
N ALA A 158 11.57 5.88 29.36
CA ALA A 158 12.75 6.70 29.11
C ALA A 158 13.65 6.77 30.35
N ARG A 159 13.07 6.84 31.55
CA ARG A 159 13.84 6.84 32.81
C ARG A 159 14.63 5.54 33.00
N ALA A 160 14.09 4.40 32.58
CA ALA A 160 14.80 3.13 32.64
C ALA A 160 15.99 3.08 31.66
N VAL A 161 15.80 3.57 30.44
CA VAL A 161 16.88 3.69 29.45
C VAL A 161 17.95 4.70 29.89
N LEU A 162 17.56 5.83 30.49
CA LEU A 162 18.50 6.77 31.09
C LEU A 162 19.33 6.12 32.19
N ARG A 163 18.70 5.34 33.07
CA ARG A 163 19.41 4.61 34.13
C ARG A 163 20.44 3.64 33.53
N LEU A 164 20.07 2.90 32.49
CA LEU A 164 20.97 2.02 31.74
C LEU A 164 22.18 2.81 31.19
N LEU A 165 21.95 3.94 30.51
CA LEU A 165 23.00 4.80 29.95
C LEU A 165 23.92 5.40 31.01
N VAL A 166 23.35 5.95 32.09
CA VAL A 166 24.13 6.59 33.17
C VAL A 166 24.99 5.56 33.90
N LYS A 167 24.42 4.42 34.30
CA LYS A 167 25.17 3.37 35.00
C LYS A 167 26.18 2.67 34.11
N GLY A 168 25.84 2.44 32.84
CA GLY A 168 26.79 1.93 31.87
C GLY A 168 27.94 2.90 31.61
N ARG A 169 27.68 4.23 31.56
CA ARG A 169 28.74 5.24 31.48
C ARG A 169 29.65 5.21 32.71
N GLU A 170 29.09 5.21 33.92
CA GLU A 170 29.87 5.09 35.17
C GLU A 170 30.80 3.86 35.11
N HIS A 171 30.27 2.71 34.70
CA HIS A 171 31.04 1.47 34.54
C HIS A 171 32.16 1.60 33.47
N LEU A 172 31.85 2.15 32.30
CA LEU A 172 32.81 2.31 31.21
C LEU A 172 33.91 3.34 31.52
N THR A 173 33.63 4.36 32.33
CA THR A 173 34.63 5.39 32.67
C THR A 173 35.82 4.84 33.46
N GLY A 174 35.70 3.67 34.09
CA GLY A 174 36.83 2.98 34.72
C GLY A 174 37.84 2.42 33.70
N ARG A 175 37.40 2.17 32.47
CA ARG A 175 38.21 1.60 31.38
C ARG A 175 38.54 2.59 30.27
N LEU A 176 37.71 3.63 30.10
CA LEU A 176 37.81 4.63 29.03
C LEU A 176 37.87 6.05 29.63
N PRO A 177 39.08 6.59 29.90
CA PRO A 177 39.25 7.91 30.50
C PRO A 177 38.64 9.07 29.69
N THR A 178 38.55 8.92 28.37
CA THR A 178 37.94 9.90 27.44
C THR A 178 36.47 10.17 27.77
N LEU A 179 35.73 9.17 28.28
CA LEU A 179 34.34 9.36 28.73
C LEU A 179 34.24 10.25 29.98
N ARG A 180 35.30 10.41 30.77
CA ARG A 180 35.31 11.37 31.89
C ARG A 180 35.59 12.78 31.41
N GLN A 181 36.46 12.93 30.41
CA GLN A 181 36.94 14.22 29.90
C GLN A 181 35.90 14.94 29.03
N SER A 182 34.96 14.20 28.45
CA SER A 182 33.91 14.74 27.58
C SER A 182 32.52 14.29 28.03
N PRO A 183 31.95 14.90 29.09
CA PRO A 183 30.56 14.68 29.51
C PRO A 183 29.59 15.15 28.41
N GLY A 184 28.37 14.61 28.41
CA GLY A 184 27.31 15.10 27.52
C GLY A 184 27.39 14.67 26.05
N GLN A 185 28.16 13.64 25.72
CA GLN A 185 28.24 13.08 24.37
C GLN A 185 27.26 11.90 24.16
N PRO A 186 26.67 11.75 22.97
CA PRO A 186 26.85 12.57 21.76
C PRO A 186 26.11 13.92 21.85
N SER A 187 26.60 14.96 21.18
CA SER A 187 25.82 16.19 20.97
C SER A 187 24.57 15.92 20.10
N GLN A 188 23.63 16.86 20.02
CA GLN A 188 22.44 16.70 19.18
C GLN A 188 22.80 16.52 17.69
N GLU A 189 23.79 17.26 17.18
CA GLU A 189 24.31 17.12 15.82
C GLU A 189 24.98 15.76 15.61
N SER A 190 25.85 15.35 16.53
CA SER A 190 26.52 14.05 16.46
C SER A 190 25.52 12.89 16.57
N ALA A 191 24.49 13.01 17.39
CA ALA A 191 23.40 12.03 17.48
C ALA A 191 22.63 11.91 16.16
N GLY A 192 22.39 13.03 15.47
CA GLY A 192 21.82 13.06 14.13
C GLY A 192 22.70 12.35 13.09
N ALA A 193 24.01 12.61 13.10
CA ALA A 193 24.97 11.96 12.20
C ALA A 193 25.12 10.45 12.47
N LEU A 194 25.15 10.04 13.74
CA LEU A 194 25.19 8.62 14.14
C LEU A 194 23.91 7.90 13.69
N THR A 195 22.75 8.52 13.86
CA THR A 195 21.46 8.01 13.38
C THR A 195 21.47 7.86 11.86
N ALA A 196 21.90 8.89 11.13
CA ALA A 196 22.02 8.87 9.67
C ALA A 196 23.02 7.82 9.18
N THR A 197 24.01 7.46 9.99
CA THR A 197 24.95 6.39 9.67
C THR A 197 24.31 5.02 9.88
N LEU A 198 23.59 4.80 10.98
CA LEU A 198 22.91 3.53 11.31
C LEU A 198 21.72 3.24 10.38
N ARG A 199 21.04 4.28 9.92
CA ARG A 199 19.99 4.22 8.90
C ARG A 199 20.29 5.27 7.82
N PRO A 200 21.19 4.97 6.87
CA PRO A 200 21.50 5.88 5.78
C PRO A 200 20.28 6.08 4.90
N ARG A 201 19.92 7.34 4.67
CA ARG A 201 19.08 7.71 3.54
C ARG A 201 19.97 7.64 2.30
N PHE A 202 19.96 6.50 1.63
CA PHE A 202 20.58 6.38 0.31
C PHE A 202 19.47 6.34 -0.73
N ASP A 203 19.64 7.16 -1.76
CA ASP A 203 18.89 7.06 -3.00
C ASP A 203 19.84 6.38 -3.98
N VAL A 204 19.77 5.04 -4.04
CA VAL A 204 20.52 4.30 -5.07
C VAL A 204 19.68 4.47 -6.33
N THR A 205 20.13 5.36 -7.22
CA THR A 205 19.60 5.49 -8.56
C THR A 205 19.91 4.20 -9.32
N ILE A 206 19.01 3.24 -9.18
CA ILE A 206 18.81 2.18 -10.15
C ILE A 206 18.45 2.89 -11.46
N ALA A 207 19.03 2.48 -12.59
CA ALA A 207 18.69 3.07 -13.88
C ALA A 207 17.16 2.97 -14.08
N ALA A 208 16.52 4.03 -14.57
CA ALA A 208 15.05 4.08 -14.74
C ALA A 208 14.49 2.86 -15.50
N ALA A 209 15.29 2.30 -16.41
CA ALA A 209 14.99 1.07 -17.16
C ALA A 209 14.94 -0.19 -16.28
N ASP A 210 15.85 -0.34 -15.32
CA ASP A 210 15.91 -1.48 -14.40
C ASP A 210 14.79 -1.39 -13.36
N LEU A 211 14.48 -0.18 -12.85
CA LEU A 211 13.29 0.06 -12.03
C LEU A 211 12.01 -0.29 -12.78
N ARG A 212 11.93 0.02 -14.07
CA ARG A 212 10.77 -0.29 -14.92
C ARG A 212 10.63 -1.79 -15.15
N HIS A 213 11.76 -2.48 -15.37
CA HIS A 213 11.79 -3.92 -15.53
C HIS A 213 11.39 -4.63 -14.23
N ASP A 214 11.96 -4.25 -13.09
CA ASP A 214 11.61 -4.82 -11.78
C ASP A 214 10.15 -4.55 -11.40
N ARG A 215 9.62 -3.34 -11.65
CA ARG A 215 8.19 -3.03 -11.48
C ARG A 215 7.31 -3.95 -12.30
N THR A 216 7.64 -4.13 -13.59
CA THR A 216 6.86 -4.97 -14.52
C THR A 216 6.96 -6.46 -14.15
N THR A 217 8.14 -6.93 -13.76
CA THR A 217 8.40 -8.32 -13.38
C THR A 217 7.74 -8.67 -12.05
N GLN A 218 7.81 -7.80 -11.04
CA GLN A 218 7.07 -7.96 -9.78
C GLN A 218 5.56 -8.01 -10.02
N LEU A 219 5.02 -7.07 -10.81
CA LEU A 219 3.61 -7.09 -11.18
C LEU A 219 3.25 -8.42 -11.84
N THR A 220 4.07 -8.94 -12.76
CA THR A 220 3.82 -10.22 -13.44
C THR A 220 3.87 -11.43 -12.51
N ALA A 221 4.83 -11.49 -11.58
CA ALA A 221 4.96 -12.59 -10.62
C ALA A 221 3.79 -12.66 -9.63
N PHE A 222 3.30 -11.50 -9.15
CA PHE A 222 2.15 -11.44 -8.24
C PHE A 222 0.80 -11.82 -8.90
N LEU A 223 0.75 -11.90 -10.23
CA LEU A 223 -0.46 -12.30 -10.97
C LEU A 223 -0.69 -13.80 -10.95
N GLY A 224 0.36 -14.62 -10.85
CA GLY A 224 0.25 -16.09 -10.85
C GLY A 224 -0.49 -16.66 -9.63
N GLU A 225 -0.30 -16.06 -8.45
CA GLU A 225 -0.95 -16.51 -7.20
C GLU A 225 -2.42 -16.11 -7.08
N GLN A 226 -2.94 -15.19 -7.93
CA GLN A 226 -4.36 -14.81 -7.90
C GLN A 226 -5.27 -15.79 -8.65
N TYR A 227 -4.68 -16.69 -9.43
CA TYR A 227 -5.40 -17.74 -10.13
C TYR A 227 -6.11 -18.72 -9.18
N GLU A 228 -5.65 -18.84 -7.93
CA GLU A 228 -6.30 -19.65 -6.90
C GLU A 228 -7.79 -19.33 -6.74
N ALA A 229 -8.18 -18.06 -6.86
CA ALA A 229 -9.60 -17.67 -6.77
C ALA A 229 -10.43 -18.21 -7.95
N LEU A 230 -9.86 -18.19 -9.16
CA LEU A 230 -10.50 -18.76 -10.35
C LEU A 230 -10.52 -20.28 -10.28
N ASP A 231 -9.45 -20.90 -9.80
CA ASP A 231 -9.32 -22.36 -9.66
C ASP A 231 -10.33 -22.89 -8.65
N ALA A 232 -10.42 -22.26 -7.47
CA ALA A 232 -11.36 -22.64 -6.42
C ALA A 232 -12.83 -22.59 -6.88
N MET A 233 -13.16 -21.70 -7.82
CA MET A 233 -14.52 -21.50 -8.31
C MET A 233 -14.77 -22.11 -9.70
N ALA A 234 -13.79 -22.82 -10.28
CA ALA A 234 -13.81 -23.23 -11.69
C ALA A 234 -15.03 -24.07 -12.08
N GLU A 235 -15.51 -24.93 -11.18
CA GLU A 235 -16.65 -25.83 -11.39
C GLU A 235 -18.02 -25.12 -11.40
N ASN A 236 -18.10 -23.90 -10.88
CA ASN A 236 -19.36 -23.15 -10.80
C ASN A 236 -19.68 -22.49 -12.14
N ARG A 237 -20.89 -22.72 -12.68
CA ARG A 237 -21.33 -22.07 -13.94
C ARG A 237 -21.42 -20.55 -13.80
N SER A 238 -21.92 -20.07 -12.66
CA SER A 238 -22.09 -18.64 -12.40
C SER A 238 -21.39 -18.22 -11.11
N VAL A 239 -20.49 -17.23 -11.19
CA VAL A 239 -19.70 -16.76 -10.04
C VAL A 239 -19.65 -15.24 -10.00
N LEU A 240 -19.85 -14.68 -8.81
CA LEU A 240 -19.59 -13.29 -8.50
C LEU A 240 -18.33 -13.15 -7.65
N PHE A 241 -17.31 -12.50 -8.20
CA PHE A 241 -16.10 -12.08 -7.50
C PHE A 241 -16.26 -10.64 -7.03
N THR A 242 -16.22 -10.41 -5.72
CA THR A 242 -16.26 -9.06 -5.14
C THR A 242 -14.99 -8.71 -4.42
N GLY A 243 -14.58 -7.45 -4.47
CA GLY A 243 -13.47 -6.97 -3.65
C GLY A 243 -13.26 -5.47 -3.80
N PRO A 244 -12.50 -4.83 -2.89
CA PRO A 244 -12.19 -3.41 -2.97
C PRO A 244 -11.35 -3.06 -4.21
N ALA A 245 -11.08 -1.78 -4.41
CA ALA A 245 -10.14 -1.31 -5.44
C ALA A 245 -8.79 -2.04 -5.37
N GLY A 246 -8.15 -2.30 -6.51
CA GLY A 246 -6.80 -2.90 -6.51
C GLY A 246 -6.73 -4.38 -6.10
N SER A 247 -7.87 -5.06 -5.93
CA SER A 247 -7.94 -6.51 -5.64
C SER A 247 -7.77 -7.42 -6.87
N GLY A 248 -7.35 -6.88 -8.03
CA GLY A 248 -7.10 -7.66 -9.24
C GLY A 248 -8.32 -8.06 -10.09
N LYS A 249 -9.53 -7.54 -9.82
CA LYS A 249 -10.79 -7.87 -10.53
C LYS A 249 -10.69 -7.87 -12.06
N THR A 250 -10.30 -6.73 -12.65
CA THR A 250 -10.13 -6.58 -14.10
C THR A 250 -9.13 -7.57 -14.69
N PHE A 251 -8.05 -7.84 -13.96
CA PHE A 251 -7.06 -8.82 -14.38
C PHE A 251 -7.63 -10.24 -14.37
N LEU A 252 -8.35 -10.62 -13.32
CA LEU A 252 -9.03 -11.92 -13.23
C LEU A 252 -10.10 -12.07 -14.32
N ALA A 253 -10.79 -11.01 -14.69
CA ALA A 253 -11.75 -11.01 -15.80
C ALA A 253 -11.06 -11.31 -17.15
N LEU A 254 -9.91 -10.66 -17.40
CA LEU A 254 -9.09 -10.94 -18.59
C LEU A 254 -8.57 -12.38 -18.59
N GLU A 255 -8.04 -12.85 -17.47
CA GLU A 255 -7.57 -14.24 -17.36
C GLU A 255 -8.69 -15.25 -17.56
N ALA A 256 -9.83 -15.07 -16.89
CA ALA A 256 -11.00 -15.93 -17.05
C ALA A 256 -11.41 -16.01 -18.53
N SER A 257 -11.40 -14.88 -19.25
CA SER A 257 -11.70 -14.86 -20.68
C SER A 257 -10.69 -15.68 -21.51
N ARG A 258 -9.39 -15.61 -21.18
CA ARG A 258 -8.35 -16.42 -21.84
C ARG A 258 -8.52 -17.90 -21.58
N ARG A 259 -8.90 -18.28 -20.35
CA ARG A 259 -9.15 -19.69 -19.98
C ARG A 259 -10.34 -20.28 -20.71
N GLU A 260 -11.42 -19.53 -20.87
CA GLU A 260 -12.58 -20.01 -21.66
C GLU A 260 -12.23 -20.10 -23.16
N GLN A 261 -11.49 -19.13 -23.69
CA GLN A 261 -10.98 -19.22 -25.07
C GLN A 261 -10.07 -20.44 -25.29
N ALA A 262 -9.20 -20.76 -24.33
CA ALA A 262 -8.33 -21.94 -24.39
C ALA A 262 -9.12 -23.26 -24.40
N ARG A 263 -10.36 -23.25 -23.92
CA ARG A 263 -11.31 -24.38 -24.02
C ARG A 263 -12.08 -24.40 -25.34
N GLY A 264 -11.84 -23.44 -26.23
CA GLY A 264 -12.53 -23.32 -27.52
C GLY A 264 -13.91 -22.66 -27.45
N ALA A 265 -14.30 -22.09 -26.30
CA ALA A 265 -15.58 -21.44 -26.12
C ALA A 265 -15.57 -20.01 -26.70
N ASP A 266 -16.71 -19.57 -27.22
CA ASP A 266 -16.92 -18.18 -27.64
C ASP A 266 -17.66 -17.36 -26.57
N GLY A 267 -17.41 -16.06 -26.51
CA GLY A 267 -17.87 -15.28 -25.37
C GLY A 267 -17.76 -13.78 -25.50
N ARG A 268 -18.23 -13.11 -24.45
CA ARG A 268 -18.13 -11.66 -24.28
C ARG A 268 -17.40 -11.31 -22.99
N LEU A 269 -16.58 -10.27 -23.04
CA LEU A 269 -15.99 -9.60 -21.89
C LEU A 269 -16.40 -8.13 -21.92
N LEU A 270 -17.33 -7.76 -21.06
CA LEU A 270 -17.97 -6.44 -21.08
C LEU A 270 -17.70 -5.65 -19.81
N CYS A 271 -17.73 -4.32 -19.92
CA CYS A 271 -17.77 -3.42 -18.77
C CYS A 271 -18.58 -2.16 -19.09
N PHE A 272 -18.99 -1.41 -18.08
CA PHE A 272 -19.72 -0.15 -18.32
C PHE A 272 -18.80 0.96 -18.87
N ASN A 273 -17.63 1.15 -18.24
CA ASN A 273 -16.75 2.29 -18.51
C ASN A 273 -16.12 2.21 -19.92
N ARG A 274 -16.18 3.32 -20.67
CA ARG A 274 -15.68 3.40 -22.06
C ARG A 274 -14.16 3.22 -22.17
N LEU A 275 -13.38 3.83 -21.28
CA LEU A 275 -11.92 3.74 -21.31
C LEU A 275 -11.45 2.35 -20.89
N LEU A 276 -12.06 1.77 -19.86
CA LEU A 276 -11.85 0.36 -19.48
C LEU A 276 -12.20 -0.57 -20.64
N GLY A 277 -13.34 -0.35 -21.31
CA GLY A 277 -13.76 -1.20 -22.44
C GLY A 277 -12.77 -1.17 -23.60
N ARG A 278 -12.17 0.00 -23.90
CA ARG A 278 -11.09 0.09 -24.88
C ARG A 278 -9.83 -0.62 -24.42
N HIS A 279 -9.50 -0.54 -23.14
CA HIS A 279 -8.37 -1.24 -22.55
C HIS A 279 -8.57 -2.77 -22.62
N LEU A 280 -9.73 -3.29 -22.22
CA LEU A 280 -10.07 -4.72 -22.31
C LEU A 280 -9.94 -5.23 -23.75
N ARG A 281 -10.43 -4.45 -24.72
CA ARG A 281 -10.30 -4.77 -26.14
C ARG A 281 -8.83 -4.79 -26.60
N ALA A 282 -8.03 -3.82 -26.19
CA ALA A 282 -6.61 -3.75 -26.56
C ALA A 282 -5.76 -4.84 -25.88
N SER A 283 -6.15 -5.26 -24.67
CA SER A 283 -5.48 -6.30 -23.87
C SER A 283 -5.89 -7.73 -24.23
N THR A 284 -6.82 -7.87 -25.18
CA THR A 284 -7.33 -9.15 -25.67
C THR A 284 -6.86 -9.38 -27.11
N PRO A 285 -6.22 -10.52 -27.45
CA PRO A 285 -5.86 -10.83 -28.82
C PRO A 285 -7.10 -10.83 -29.73
N ALA A 286 -6.95 -10.38 -30.98
CA ALA A 286 -8.01 -10.48 -31.98
C ALA A 286 -8.21 -11.94 -32.41
N SER A 287 -8.94 -12.70 -31.61
CA SER A 287 -9.39 -14.05 -31.94
C SER A 287 -10.88 -14.02 -32.32
N ALA A 288 -11.31 -14.96 -33.17
CA ALA A 288 -12.68 -15.00 -33.67
C ALA A 288 -13.75 -15.24 -32.56
N GLY A 289 -13.33 -15.71 -31.38
CA GLY A 289 -14.23 -16.19 -30.32
C GLY A 289 -14.58 -15.19 -29.21
N LEU A 290 -13.87 -14.08 -29.02
CA LEU A 290 -14.13 -13.18 -27.88
C LEU A 290 -14.45 -11.75 -28.31
N GLN A 291 -15.61 -11.25 -27.91
CA GLN A 291 -15.95 -9.84 -28.02
C GLN A 291 -15.62 -9.13 -26.69
N ALA A 292 -14.53 -8.36 -26.67
CA ALA A 292 -14.15 -7.52 -25.54
C ALA A 292 -14.47 -6.03 -25.79
N GLY A 293 -15.05 -5.35 -24.79
CA GLY A 293 -15.38 -3.93 -24.93
C GLY A 293 -16.29 -3.34 -23.86
N GLY A 294 -16.73 -2.11 -24.12
CA GLY A 294 -17.79 -1.48 -23.32
C GLY A 294 -19.17 -2.02 -23.69
N PHE A 295 -20.05 -2.18 -22.72
CA PHE A 295 -21.43 -2.66 -22.89
C PHE A 295 -22.18 -1.85 -23.94
N HIS A 296 -22.21 -0.51 -23.81
CA HIS A 296 -22.86 0.37 -24.79
C HIS A 296 -22.25 0.27 -26.19
N SER A 297 -20.93 0.08 -26.29
CA SER A 297 -20.26 -0.14 -27.59
C SER A 297 -20.69 -1.45 -28.25
N GLU A 298 -20.99 -2.48 -27.46
CA GLU A 298 -21.53 -3.75 -27.96
C GLU A 298 -22.98 -3.58 -28.42
N LEU A 299 -23.80 -2.81 -27.70
CA LEU A 299 -25.18 -2.51 -28.15
C LEU A 299 -25.20 -1.75 -29.47
N LEU A 300 -24.34 -0.73 -29.62
CA LEU A 300 -24.19 0.01 -30.88
C LEU A 300 -23.76 -0.93 -32.02
N ARG A 301 -22.89 -1.92 -31.75
CA ARG A 301 -22.47 -2.91 -32.75
C ARG A 301 -23.62 -3.83 -33.17
N LEU A 302 -24.44 -4.28 -32.22
CA LEU A 302 -25.58 -5.18 -32.47
C LEU A 302 -26.68 -4.48 -33.26
N THR A 303 -27.05 -3.26 -32.84
CA THR A 303 -28.12 -2.46 -33.43
C THR A 303 -27.71 -1.73 -34.71
N ARG A 304 -26.40 -1.49 -34.89
CA ARG A 304 -25.82 -0.64 -35.95
C ARG A 304 -26.26 0.83 -35.89
N LEU A 305 -26.80 1.27 -34.75
CA LEU A 305 -27.12 2.68 -34.52
C LEU A 305 -25.82 3.50 -34.39
N THR A 306 -25.87 4.75 -34.85
CA THR A 306 -24.77 5.70 -34.72
C THR A 306 -25.15 6.76 -33.69
N PRO A 307 -24.37 6.94 -32.61
CA PRO A 307 -24.70 7.95 -31.61
C PRO A 307 -24.51 9.36 -32.17
N PRO A 308 -25.37 10.32 -31.80
CA PRO A 308 -25.11 11.73 -32.07
C PRO A 308 -23.87 12.23 -31.31
N PRO A 309 -23.32 13.42 -31.63
CA PRO A 309 -22.12 13.95 -30.97
C PRO A 309 -22.23 14.07 -29.44
N HIS A 310 -23.43 14.35 -28.95
CA HIS A 310 -23.76 14.45 -27.52
C HIS A 310 -25.00 13.61 -27.24
N PRO A 311 -24.85 12.27 -27.07
CA PRO A 311 -26.00 11.40 -26.83
C PRO A 311 -26.58 11.68 -25.45
N ASP A 312 -27.86 11.97 -25.42
CA ASP A 312 -28.63 12.18 -24.21
C ASP A 312 -29.21 10.86 -23.69
N ARG A 313 -29.98 10.93 -22.60
CA ARG A 313 -30.61 9.76 -21.99
C ARG A 313 -31.59 9.08 -22.94
N ALA A 314 -32.35 9.83 -23.73
CA ALA A 314 -33.35 9.28 -24.63
C ALA A 314 -32.70 8.37 -25.69
N PHE A 315 -31.56 8.78 -26.25
CA PHE A 315 -30.80 7.94 -27.18
C PHE A 315 -30.34 6.61 -26.54
N TRP A 316 -29.85 6.66 -25.29
CA TRP A 316 -29.37 5.45 -24.61
C TRP A 316 -30.52 4.50 -24.24
N ASP A 317 -31.68 5.05 -23.87
CA ASP A 317 -32.88 4.28 -23.59
C ASP A 317 -33.42 3.61 -24.88
N GLU A 318 -33.46 4.34 -26.00
CA GLU A 318 -33.83 3.79 -27.33
C GLU A 318 -32.85 2.70 -27.79
N LEU A 319 -31.55 2.90 -27.57
CA LEU A 319 -30.53 1.91 -27.91
C LEU A 319 -30.75 0.58 -27.17
N LEU A 320 -31.14 0.64 -25.90
CA LEU A 320 -31.43 -0.56 -25.11
C LEU A 320 -32.62 -1.33 -25.67
N VAL A 321 -33.73 -0.64 -25.93
CA VAL A 321 -34.95 -1.25 -26.51
C VAL A 321 -34.61 -1.90 -27.85
N THR A 322 -33.96 -1.15 -28.74
CA THR A 322 -33.54 -1.67 -30.05
C THR A 322 -32.59 -2.86 -29.94
N ALA A 323 -31.71 -2.87 -28.94
CA ALA A 323 -30.81 -3.99 -28.70
C ALA A 323 -31.56 -5.24 -28.23
N ILE A 324 -32.57 -5.10 -27.37
CA ILE A 324 -33.43 -6.22 -26.93
C ILE A 324 -34.16 -6.82 -28.14
N ASP A 325 -34.83 -5.98 -28.95
CA ASP A 325 -35.52 -6.44 -30.15
C ASP A 325 -34.58 -7.22 -31.07
N ARG A 326 -33.37 -6.66 -31.27
CA ARG A 326 -32.37 -7.30 -32.13
C ARG A 326 -31.87 -8.64 -31.58
N LEU A 327 -31.70 -8.74 -30.25
CA LEU A 327 -31.27 -9.97 -29.59
C LEU A 327 -32.36 -11.05 -29.59
N LEU A 328 -33.64 -10.66 -29.58
CA LEU A 328 -34.77 -11.59 -29.69
C LEU A 328 -34.96 -12.12 -31.12
N ASP A 329 -34.71 -11.28 -32.12
CA ASP A 329 -34.91 -11.63 -33.54
C ASP A 329 -33.78 -12.51 -34.14
N GLY A 330 -32.68 -12.74 -33.42
CA GLY A 330 -31.55 -13.52 -33.94
C GLY A 330 -30.75 -14.24 -32.86
N ASP A 331 -29.94 -15.21 -33.26
CA ASP A 331 -29.06 -15.90 -32.32
C ASP A 331 -27.74 -15.13 -32.14
N PHE A 332 -27.70 -14.31 -31.09
CA PHE A 332 -26.52 -13.57 -30.66
C PHE A 332 -25.93 -14.15 -29.37
N THR A 333 -26.40 -15.31 -28.92
CA THR A 333 -25.92 -15.92 -27.68
C THR A 333 -24.48 -16.41 -27.86
N ARG A 334 -23.73 -16.43 -26.75
CA ARG A 334 -22.36 -16.95 -26.70
C ARG A 334 -22.24 -17.99 -25.60
N ASP A 335 -21.22 -18.84 -25.66
CA ASP A 335 -20.99 -19.88 -24.65
C ASP A 335 -20.76 -19.31 -23.25
N PHE A 336 -20.11 -18.14 -23.14
CA PHE A 336 -19.88 -17.47 -21.85
C PHE A 336 -20.05 -15.95 -21.88
N LEU A 337 -20.32 -15.39 -20.71
CA LEU A 337 -20.38 -13.96 -20.45
C LEU A 337 -19.51 -13.60 -19.24
N ILE A 338 -18.59 -12.68 -19.43
CA ILE A 338 -17.79 -12.10 -18.35
C ILE A 338 -18.09 -10.60 -18.27
N VAL A 339 -18.39 -10.11 -17.07
CA VAL A 339 -18.64 -8.69 -16.85
C VAL A 339 -17.72 -8.16 -15.76
N ASP A 340 -16.93 -7.14 -16.10
CA ASP A 340 -16.13 -6.38 -15.15
C ASP A 340 -16.84 -5.08 -14.73
N GLU A 341 -16.56 -4.61 -13.52
CA GLU A 341 -17.28 -3.53 -12.85
C GLU A 341 -18.81 -3.75 -12.84
N MET A 342 -19.24 -4.98 -12.51
CA MET A 342 -20.64 -5.43 -12.59
C MET A 342 -21.62 -4.55 -11.81
N GLN A 343 -21.17 -3.88 -10.75
CA GLN A 343 -21.99 -2.93 -10.00
C GLN A 343 -22.53 -1.77 -10.88
N ASP A 344 -21.83 -1.41 -11.96
CA ASP A 344 -22.29 -0.37 -12.89
C ASP A 344 -23.32 -0.91 -13.92
N LEU A 345 -23.49 -2.24 -14.01
CA LEU A 345 -24.40 -2.93 -14.94
C LEU A 345 -25.52 -3.71 -14.24
N ALA A 346 -25.56 -3.72 -12.91
CA ALA A 346 -26.52 -4.47 -12.12
C ALA A 346 -27.88 -3.73 -11.99
N ARG A 347 -28.49 -3.39 -13.13
CA ARG A 347 -29.83 -2.76 -13.19
C ARG A 347 -30.76 -3.64 -14.02
N PRO A 348 -32.06 -3.74 -13.69
CA PRO A 348 -32.98 -4.67 -14.36
C PRO A 348 -32.91 -4.63 -15.90
N ALA A 349 -33.01 -3.44 -16.50
CA ALA A 349 -32.95 -3.28 -17.95
C ALA A 349 -31.64 -3.74 -18.59
N TYR A 350 -30.51 -3.58 -17.89
CA TYR A 350 -29.21 -4.09 -18.36
C TYR A 350 -29.10 -5.60 -18.17
N LEU A 351 -29.63 -6.13 -17.07
CA LEU A 351 -29.67 -7.58 -16.83
C LEU A 351 -30.51 -8.31 -17.89
N ASP A 352 -31.61 -7.72 -18.36
CA ASP A 352 -32.42 -8.27 -19.45
C ASP A 352 -31.59 -8.44 -20.74
N VAL A 353 -30.82 -7.41 -21.09
CA VAL A 353 -29.93 -7.45 -22.26
C VAL A 353 -28.82 -8.49 -22.09
N LEU A 354 -28.20 -8.55 -20.91
CA LEU A 354 -27.14 -9.53 -20.61
C LEU A 354 -27.66 -10.97 -20.61
N ASP A 355 -28.90 -11.20 -20.18
CA ASP A 355 -29.58 -12.50 -20.22
C ASP A 355 -29.71 -13.03 -21.65
N LEU A 356 -30.09 -12.16 -22.58
CA LEU A 356 -30.21 -12.50 -23.99
C LEU A 356 -28.85 -12.69 -24.70
N MET A 357 -27.72 -12.35 -24.05
CA MET A 357 -26.39 -12.46 -24.64
C MET A 357 -25.69 -13.80 -24.38
N VAL A 358 -26.20 -14.66 -23.51
CA VAL A 358 -25.52 -15.91 -23.11
C VAL A 358 -26.42 -17.13 -23.26
N LYS A 359 -25.85 -18.25 -23.72
CA LYS A 359 -26.60 -19.49 -23.89
C LYS A 359 -27.16 -19.96 -22.55
N GLY A 360 -28.48 -20.15 -22.50
CA GLY A 360 -29.20 -20.54 -21.28
C GLY A 360 -29.49 -19.39 -20.31
N GLY A 361 -29.33 -18.13 -20.72
CA GLY A 361 -29.60 -16.96 -19.89
C GLY A 361 -28.61 -16.78 -18.75
N LEU A 362 -28.77 -15.74 -17.92
CA LEU A 362 -27.91 -15.51 -16.77
C LEU A 362 -28.05 -16.61 -15.71
N ALA A 363 -29.26 -17.16 -15.55
CA ALA A 363 -29.55 -18.21 -14.59
C ALA A 363 -28.92 -19.57 -14.95
N GLY A 364 -28.87 -19.90 -16.25
CA GLY A 364 -28.38 -21.21 -16.73
C GLY A 364 -27.02 -21.15 -17.43
N GLY A 365 -26.54 -19.98 -17.85
CA GLY A 365 -25.33 -19.80 -18.65
C GLY A 365 -24.03 -19.87 -17.86
N ARG A 366 -22.89 -19.84 -18.57
CA ARG A 366 -21.55 -19.69 -17.97
C ARG A 366 -21.27 -18.20 -17.79
N CYS A 367 -21.39 -17.71 -16.56
CA CYS A 367 -21.28 -16.28 -16.26
C CYS A 367 -20.24 -15.99 -15.16
N LEU A 368 -19.32 -15.06 -15.39
CA LEU A 368 -18.39 -14.60 -14.36
C LEU A 368 -18.50 -13.09 -14.20
N PHE A 369 -18.82 -12.65 -12.99
CA PHE A 369 -19.01 -11.25 -12.66
C PHE A 369 -17.92 -10.77 -11.72
N PHE A 370 -17.36 -9.60 -11.98
CA PHE A 370 -16.35 -8.96 -11.16
C PHE A 370 -16.85 -7.57 -10.78
N GLY A 371 -16.91 -7.24 -9.49
CA GLY A 371 -17.40 -5.92 -9.08
C GLY A 371 -17.06 -5.51 -7.66
N ASP A 372 -17.30 -4.25 -7.36
CA ASP A 372 -17.24 -3.67 -6.02
C ASP A 372 -18.58 -2.97 -5.70
N PHE A 373 -19.47 -3.74 -5.08
CA PHE A 373 -20.80 -3.30 -4.65
C PHE A 373 -20.77 -2.56 -3.30
N GLU A 374 -19.60 -2.39 -2.67
CA GLU A 374 -19.49 -1.74 -1.36
C GLU A 374 -19.04 -0.27 -1.49
N ARG A 375 -18.09 0.03 -2.39
CA ARG A 375 -17.38 1.34 -2.35
C ARG A 375 -17.13 2.03 -3.70
N GLN A 376 -17.35 1.36 -4.84
CA GLN A 376 -17.14 1.97 -6.17
C GLN A 376 -18.42 2.17 -6.99
N ALA A 377 -19.58 1.89 -6.42
CA ALA A 377 -20.84 2.28 -7.05
C ALA A 377 -21.04 3.78 -6.82
N LEU A 378 -20.68 4.57 -7.83
CA LEU A 378 -20.91 6.02 -7.86
C LEU A 378 -22.39 6.36 -8.15
N TYR A 379 -23.22 5.33 -8.40
CA TYR A 379 -24.66 5.41 -8.66
C TYR A 379 -25.37 4.30 -7.88
N ASP A 380 -26.32 4.66 -7.01
CA ASP A 380 -27.31 3.84 -6.28
C ASP A 380 -26.87 2.41 -5.85
N LEU A 381 -26.48 2.29 -4.58
CA LEU A 381 -25.82 1.13 -3.97
C LEU A 381 -26.74 -0.02 -3.52
N GLU A 382 -28.02 0.21 -3.24
CA GLU A 382 -28.80 -0.76 -2.45
C GLU A 382 -29.52 -1.85 -3.27
N ASP A 383 -29.85 -1.62 -4.55
CA ASP A 383 -30.68 -2.57 -5.33
C ASP A 383 -29.88 -3.54 -6.23
N GLY A 384 -28.66 -3.18 -6.64
CA GLY A 384 -28.00 -3.87 -7.76
C GLY A 384 -27.54 -5.30 -7.45
N ARG A 385 -27.02 -5.54 -6.25
CA ARG A 385 -26.59 -6.89 -5.85
C ARG A 385 -27.77 -7.83 -5.71
N ASP A 386 -28.89 -7.33 -5.20
CA ASP A 386 -30.09 -8.13 -5.01
C ASP A 386 -30.79 -8.39 -6.33
N ALA A 387 -30.86 -7.41 -7.24
CA ALA A 387 -31.31 -7.62 -8.62
C ALA A 387 -30.51 -8.73 -9.34
N LEU A 388 -29.18 -8.79 -9.13
CA LEU A 388 -28.35 -9.84 -9.70
C LEU A 388 -28.63 -11.22 -9.08
N ARG A 389 -28.86 -11.28 -7.77
CA ARG A 389 -29.19 -12.52 -7.04
C ARG A 389 -30.57 -13.05 -7.41
N GLU A 390 -31.55 -12.17 -7.57
CA GLU A 390 -32.90 -12.52 -8.03
C GLU A 390 -32.86 -13.11 -9.44
N ARG A 391 -32.03 -12.53 -10.32
CA ARG A 391 -31.88 -13.01 -11.69
C ARG A 391 -31.09 -14.32 -11.80
N ILE A 392 -30.18 -14.58 -10.86
CA ILE A 392 -29.31 -15.77 -10.87
C ILE A 392 -29.41 -16.51 -9.53
N PRO A 393 -30.46 -17.32 -9.33
CA PRO A 393 -30.58 -18.16 -8.14
C PRO A 393 -29.37 -19.10 -8.02
N GLY A 394 -28.73 -19.12 -6.84
CA GLY A 394 -27.55 -19.95 -6.59
C GLY A 394 -26.22 -19.38 -7.10
N LEU A 395 -26.16 -18.09 -7.43
CA LEU A 395 -24.92 -17.40 -7.79
C LEU A 395 -23.84 -17.58 -6.71
N ALA A 396 -22.78 -18.32 -7.04
CA ALA A 396 -21.65 -18.51 -6.14
C ALA A 396 -20.95 -17.17 -5.89
N HIS A 397 -20.48 -16.94 -4.66
CA HIS A 397 -19.86 -15.68 -4.26
C HIS A 397 -18.46 -15.91 -3.69
N HIS A 398 -17.48 -15.19 -4.20
CA HIS A 398 -16.09 -15.23 -3.74
C HIS A 398 -15.56 -13.82 -3.46
N ARG A 399 -14.97 -13.59 -2.28
CA ARG A 399 -14.47 -12.27 -1.88
C ARG A 399 -12.95 -12.17 -1.97
N LEU A 400 -12.47 -11.27 -2.80
CA LEU A 400 -11.07 -10.91 -2.97
C LEU A 400 -10.68 -9.86 -1.92
N MET A 401 -9.80 -10.21 -0.97
CA MET A 401 -9.45 -9.33 0.18
C MET A 401 -8.00 -8.84 0.16
N THR A 402 -7.23 -9.20 -0.87
CA THR A 402 -5.81 -8.90 -0.97
C THR A 402 -5.61 -7.72 -1.93
N ASN A 403 -4.88 -6.68 -1.50
CA ASN A 403 -4.46 -5.61 -2.40
C ASN A 403 -3.25 -6.06 -3.22
N CYS A 404 -3.39 -5.98 -4.53
CA CYS A 404 -2.38 -6.43 -5.48
C CYS A 404 -1.85 -5.30 -6.38
N ARG A 405 -2.47 -4.11 -6.30
CA ARG A 405 -2.18 -2.96 -7.15
C ARG A 405 -1.24 -1.98 -6.46
N ASN A 406 -1.68 -1.49 -5.30
CA ASN A 406 -1.04 -0.38 -4.62
C ASN A 406 0.07 -0.90 -3.70
N ARG A 407 1.15 -0.14 -3.57
CA ARG A 407 2.12 -0.36 -2.49
C ARG A 407 1.46 -0.08 -1.12
N PRO A 408 1.93 -0.72 -0.03
CA PRO A 408 1.32 -0.62 1.30
C PRO A 408 1.00 0.81 1.74
N ARG A 409 1.95 1.75 1.55
CA ARG A 409 1.79 3.17 1.95
C ARG A 409 0.73 3.94 1.18
N ILE A 410 0.52 3.63 -0.10
CA ILE A 410 -0.60 4.18 -0.89
C ILE A 410 -1.91 3.61 -0.34
N GLY A 411 -1.96 2.30 -0.11
CA GLY A 411 -3.15 1.63 0.44
C GLY A 411 -3.56 2.17 1.81
N SER A 412 -2.62 2.36 2.73
CA SER A 412 -2.89 2.94 4.05
C SER A 412 -3.39 4.39 3.97
N THR A 413 -2.87 5.17 3.00
CA THR A 413 -3.37 6.55 2.77
C THR A 413 -4.80 6.53 2.24
N VAL A 414 -5.13 5.59 1.35
CA VAL A 414 -6.51 5.38 0.89
C VAL A 414 -7.41 5.01 2.06
N GLU A 415 -6.96 4.12 2.95
CA GLU A 415 -7.73 3.71 4.14
C GLU A 415 -8.05 4.89 5.06
N LEU A 416 -7.07 5.76 5.30
CA LEU A 416 -7.21 6.97 6.10
C LEU A 416 -8.16 7.98 5.43
N LEU A 417 -7.89 8.35 4.18
CA LEU A 417 -8.65 9.41 3.49
C LEU A 417 -10.08 9.00 3.12
N ALA A 418 -10.32 7.69 2.91
CA ALA A 418 -11.63 7.15 2.56
C ALA A 418 -12.36 6.48 3.73
N ALA A 419 -11.85 6.58 4.97
CA ALA A 419 -12.44 6.01 6.18
C ALA A 419 -12.86 4.52 6.01
N MET A 420 -11.95 3.69 5.46
CA MET A 420 -12.27 2.30 5.14
C MET A 420 -12.38 1.41 6.38
N SER A 421 -13.56 0.82 6.62
CA SER A 421 -13.75 -0.23 7.64
C SER A 421 -14.60 -1.40 7.13
N PRO A 422 -14.06 -2.64 7.05
CA PRO A 422 -12.65 -3.00 7.18
C PRO A 422 -11.82 -2.52 5.97
N GLY A 423 -10.51 -2.35 6.18
CA GLY A 423 -9.52 -2.05 5.14
C GLY A 423 -9.04 -3.31 4.38
N TYR A 424 -7.93 -3.19 3.66
CA TYR A 424 -7.28 -4.32 3.00
C TYR A 424 -6.71 -5.28 4.05
N LYS A 425 -6.86 -6.60 3.86
CA LYS A 425 -6.31 -7.60 4.81
C LYS A 425 -4.80 -7.80 4.66
N ARG A 426 -4.28 -7.62 3.45
CA ARG A 426 -2.88 -7.85 3.09
C ARG A 426 -2.52 -7.06 1.83
N PHE A 427 -1.26 -6.63 1.74
CA PHE A 427 -0.65 -6.11 0.53
C PHE A 427 0.30 -7.16 -0.06
N ARG A 428 0.24 -7.36 -1.38
CA ARG A 428 1.16 -8.26 -2.09
C ARG A 428 2.47 -7.58 -2.46
N ARG A 429 2.41 -6.29 -2.78
CA ARG A 429 3.59 -5.52 -3.18
C ARG A 429 4.42 -5.17 -1.96
N ASP A 430 5.74 -5.25 -2.13
CA ASP A 430 6.68 -4.83 -1.09
C ASP A 430 6.58 -3.33 -0.82
N ASP A 431 6.78 -2.95 0.44
CA ASP A 431 6.94 -1.55 0.82
C ASP A 431 8.32 -1.06 0.37
N ASP A 432 8.35 -0.02 -0.46
CA ASP A 432 9.59 0.66 -0.88
C ASP A 432 9.88 1.90 -0.02
N GLY A 433 9.08 2.17 1.01
CA GLY A 433 9.27 3.33 1.87
C GLY A 433 8.65 4.62 1.35
N ALA A 434 8.19 4.67 0.10
CA ALA A 434 7.65 5.88 -0.52
C ALA A 434 6.24 6.19 -0.02
N THR A 435 6.02 7.43 0.44
CA THR A 435 4.70 7.91 0.88
C THR A 435 4.08 8.80 -0.20
N PRO A 436 2.73 8.87 -0.30
CA PRO A 436 2.07 9.82 -1.18
C PRO A 436 2.54 11.25 -0.90
N ARG A 437 2.80 12.02 -1.96
CA ARG A 437 3.25 13.41 -1.87
C ARG A 437 2.06 14.36 -1.92
N TYR A 438 2.18 15.45 -1.18
CA TYR A 438 1.16 16.48 -1.12
C TYR A 438 1.74 17.82 -1.55
N TYR A 439 1.09 18.44 -2.52
CA TYR A 439 1.40 19.75 -3.07
C TYR A 439 0.21 20.65 -2.81
N TRP A 440 0.45 21.76 -2.15
CA TRP A 440 -0.61 22.64 -1.64
C TRP A 440 -0.58 23.96 -2.36
N TYR A 441 -1.76 24.44 -2.75
CA TYR A 441 -1.94 25.80 -3.26
C TYR A 441 -3.07 26.50 -2.50
N GLU A 442 -3.04 27.83 -2.49
CA GLU A 442 -4.09 28.66 -1.90
C GLU A 442 -4.95 29.27 -3.00
N ALA A 443 -4.31 29.86 -4.01
CA ALA A 443 -5.00 30.48 -5.15
C ALA A 443 -5.13 29.50 -6.34
N PRO A 444 -6.26 29.50 -7.09
CA PRO A 444 -6.43 28.58 -8.22
C PRO A 444 -5.35 28.71 -9.30
N GLY A 445 -4.76 29.90 -9.46
CA GLY A 445 -3.68 30.17 -10.42
C GLY A 445 -2.36 29.48 -10.10
N GLU A 446 -2.14 29.06 -8.85
CA GLU A 446 -0.90 28.41 -8.39
C GLU A 446 -0.88 26.90 -8.71
N GLN A 447 -2.06 26.31 -8.92
CA GLN A 447 -2.22 24.86 -9.12
C GLN A 447 -1.38 24.33 -10.29
N ALA A 448 -1.25 25.09 -11.38
CA ALA A 448 -0.43 24.69 -12.53
C ALA A 448 1.04 24.48 -12.13
N ALA A 449 1.60 25.39 -11.32
CA ALA A 449 2.98 25.31 -10.87
C ALA A 449 3.20 24.09 -9.95
N GLU A 450 2.26 23.81 -9.05
CA GLU A 450 2.33 22.62 -8.18
C GLU A 450 2.20 21.30 -8.95
N VAL A 451 1.37 21.23 -9.99
CA VAL A 451 1.33 20.07 -10.88
C VAL A 451 2.66 19.91 -11.65
N ILE A 452 3.24 20.99 -12.16
CA ILE A 452 4.55 20.96 -12.84
C ILE A 452 5.64 20.44 -11.90
N LYS A 453 5.64 20.91 -10.65
CA LYS A 453 6.56 20.43 -9.61
C LYS A 453 6.37 18.95 -9.33
N ALA A 454 5.12 18.49 -9.17
CA ALA A 454 4.82 17.07 -8.97
C ALA A 454 5.31 16.20 -10.15
N ILE A 455 5.16 16.67 -11.38
CA ILE A 455 5.71 15.99 -12.58
C ILE A 455 7.24 15.96 -12.51
N GLY A 456 7.88 17.08 -12.17
CA GLY A 456 9.34 17.18 -12.05
C GLY A 456 9.91 16.20 -11.02
N ASP A 457 9.28 16.09 -9.85
CA ASP A 457 9.72 15.17 -8.80
C ASP A 457 9.56 13.70 -9.22
N LEU A 458 8.48 13.34 -9.94
CA LEU A 458 8.32 11.99 -10.50
C LEU A 458 9.36 11.69 -11.59
N LYS A 459 9.68 12.67 -12.44
CA LYS A 459 10.75 12.51 -13.45
C LYS A 459 12.12 12.33 -12.80
N ALA A 460 12.40 13.02 -11.69
CA ALA A 460 13.64 12.86 -10.94
C ALA A 460 13.80 11.43 -10.37
N GLU A 461 12.69 10.76 -10.08
CA GLU A 461 12.65 9.34 -9.69
C GLU A 461 12.69 8.36 -10.88
N GLY A 462 12.81 8.86 -12.11
CA GLY A 462 12.93 8.02 -13.31
C GLY A 462 11.60 7.59 -13.93
N TYR A 463 10.48 8.26 -13.62
CA TYR A 463 9.21 8.02 -14.33
C TYR A 463 9.17 8.81 -15.64
N GLU A 464 8.77 8.14 -16.72
CA GLU A 464 8.53 8.79 -18.00
C GLU A 464 7.13 9.43 -18.04
N LEU A 465 6.94 10.44 -18.90
CA LEU A 465 5.65 11.16 -18.99
C LEU A 465 4.48 10.22 -19.33
N ASP A 466 4.71 9.19 -20.15
CA ASP A 466 3.68 8.18 -20.50
C ASP A 466 3.27 7.27 -19.33
N GLU A 467 4.06 7.24 -18.26
CA GLU A 467 3.80 6.49 -17.03
C GLU A 467 3.00 7.30 -16.00
N ILE A 468 2.84 8.59 -16.24
CA ILE A 468 2.16 9.54 -15.35
C ILE A 468 0.77 9.86 -15.91
N VAL A 469 -0.25 9.80 -15.05
CA VAL A 469 -1.61 10.24 -15.39
C VAL A 469 -2.10 11.30 -14.42
N LEU A 470 -2.60 12.40 -14.97
CA LEU A 470 -3.26 13.48 -14.23
C LEU A 470 -4.76 13.23 -14.17
N LEU A 471 -5.31 13.07 -12.96
CA LEU A 471 -6.73 12.84 -12.75
C LEU A 471 -7.39 14.00 -12.03
N SER A 472 -8.57 14.39 -12.53
CA SER A 472 -9.39 15.46 -11.94
C SER A 472 -10.79 14.94 -11.56
N PRO A 473 -11.40 15.42 -10.46
CA PRO A 473 -12.80 15.13 -10.17
C PRO A 473 -13.77 15.77 -11.18
N ARG A 474 -13.35 16.81 -11.91
CA ARG A 474 -14.21 17.56 -12.83
C ARG A 474 -13.72 17.48 -14.27
N ARG A 475 -14.64 17.56 -15.24
CA ARG A 475 -14.32 17.66 -16.66
C ARG A 475 -14.10 19.12 -17.03
N ASP A 476 -15.14 19.91 -16.88
CA ASP A 476 -15.16 21.33 -17.18
C ASP A 476 -14.48 22.11 -16.06
N GLY A 477 -13.71 23.13 -16.42
CA GLY A 477 -12.93 23.90 -15.45
C GLY A 477 -11.73 23.16 -14.86
N SER A 478 -11.44 21.92 -15.28
CA SER A 478 -10.25 21.19 -14.82
C SER A 478 -8.96 21.90 -15.25
N LEU A 479 -7.87 21.70 -14.49
CA LEU A 479 -6.57 22.24 -14.86
C LEU A 479 -6.16 21.82 -16.28
N ALA A 480 -6.38 20.55 -16.63
CA ALA A 480 -6.03 20.03 -17.94
C ALA A 480 -6.79 20.72 -19.09
N ALA A 481 -8.03 21.18 -18.84
CA ALA A 481 -8.84 21.89 -19.82
C ALA A 481 -8.54 23.40 -19.87
N THR A 482 -8.13 24.00 -18.75
CA THR A 482 -8.07 25.47 -18.60
C THR A 482 -6.67 26.05 -18.50
N THR A 483 -5.64 25.23 -18.24
CA THR A 483 -4.27 25.71 -18.04
C THR A 483 -3.81 26.61 -19.18
N THR A 484 -3.16 27.73 -18.85
CA THR A 484 -2.50 28.63 -19.81
C THR A 484 -1.00 28.38 -19.91
N ASP A 485 -0.46 27.46 -19.10
CA ASP A 485 0.95 27.12 -19.13
C ASP A 485 1.32 26.40 -20.43
N THR A 486 2.26 26.98 -21.17
CA THR A 486 2.66 26.51 -22.51
C THR A 486 3.27 25.11 -22.47
N TRP A 487 4.08 24.81 -21.45
CA TRP A 487 4.77 23.52 -21.34
C TRP A 487 3.78 22.42 -21.00
N LEU A 488 2.88 22.66 -20.03
CA LEU A 488 1.86 21.70 -19.63
C LEU A 488 0.91 21.39 -20.80
N ARG A 489 0.47 22.40 -21.56
CA ARG A 489 -0.33 22.21 -22.78
C ARG A 489 0.35 21.32 -23.82
N GLN A 490 1.68 21.44 -23.97
CA GLN A 490 2.43 20.67 -24.95
C GLN A 490 2.57 19.20 -24.57
N ILE A 491 2.61 18.85 -23.29
CA ILE A 491 2.77 17.46 -22.85
C ILE A 491 1.44 16.75 -22.62
N LEU A 492 0.36 17.46 -22.31
CA LEU A 492 -0.94 16.87 -22.02
C LEU A 492 -1.55 16.17 -23.24
N ALA A 493 -2.15 15.00 -23.01
CA ALA A 493 -2.97 14.27 -23.96
C ALA A 493 -4.15 13.63 -23.24
N ALA A 494 -5.34 13.63 -23.85
CA ALA A 494 -6.50 12.96 -23.25
C ALA A 494 -6.27 11.45 -23.17
N GLU A 495 -6.73 10.80 -22.10
CA GLU A 495 -6.74 9.35 -22.01
C GLU A 495 -7.70 8.74 -23.03
N GLU A 496 -7.20 7.78 -23.82
CA GLU A 496 -7.95 7.13 -24.89
C GLU A 496 -8.30 5.68 -24.57
N GLY A 497 -7.78 5.10 -23.47
CA GLY A 497 -7.98 3.70 -23.07
C GLY A 497 -7.11 2.73 -23.86
N THR A 498 -6.03 3.22 -24.45
CA THR A 498 -5.10 2.47 -25.33
C THR A 498 -3.66 2.65 -24.86
N GLN A 499 -2.69 2.09 -25.59
CA GLN A 499 -1.29 2.28 -25.22
C GLN A 499 -0.90 3.77 -25.17
N PRO A 500 -0.19 4.20 -24.12
CA PRO A 500 0.25 5.58 -23.97
C PRO A 500 1.15 6.04 -25.13
N ARG A 501 1.00 7.28 -25.57
CA ARG A 501 1.94 7.90 -26.51
C ARG A 501 3.17 8.36 -25.74
N LYS A 502 4.36 7.92 -26.16
CA LYS A 502 5.63 8.30 -25.53
C LYS A 502 5.78 9.83 -25.43
N GLY A 503 6.30 10.29 -24.29
CA GLY A 503 6.54 11.72 -24.05
C GLY A 503 5.27 12.56 -23.86
N ARG A 504 4.10 11.94 -23.71
CA ARG A 504 2.84 12.61 -23.40
C ARG A 504 2.33 12.20 -22.03
N LEU A 505 1.92 13.18 -21.24
CA LEU A 505 1.26 12.98 -19.96
C LEU A 505 -0.24 12.86 -20.18
N ARG A 506 -0.83 11.74 -19.75
CA ARG A 506 -2.26 11.49 -19.98
C ARG A 506 -3.13 12.20 -18.95
N PHE A 507 -4.29 12.68 -19.35
CA PHE A 507 -5.27 13.25 -18.42
C PHE A 507 -6.68 12.69 -18.62
N ALA A 508 -7.42 12.56 -17.52
CA ALA A 508 -8.80 12.11 -17.52
C ALA A 508 -9.56 12.62 -16.29
N THR A 509 -10.89 12.55 -16.32
CA THR A 509 -11.65 12.61 -15.08
C THR A 509 -11.49 11.32 -14.29
N ILE A 510 -11.58 11.38 -12.97
CA ILE A 510 -11.53 10.20 -12.10
C ILE A 510 -12.63 9.20 -12.50
N HIS A 511 -13.83 9.68 -12.80
CA HIS A 511 -14.94 8.86 -13.31
C HIS A 511 -14.55 8.09 -14.58
N ALA A 512 -13.96 8.79 -15.56
CA ALA A 512 -13.59 8.17 -16.82
C ALA A 512 -12.45 7.16 -16.63
N TYR A 513 -11.51 7.41 -15.71
CA TYR A 513 -10.36 6.54 -15.46
C TYR A 513 -10.66 5.34 -14.54
N LYS A 514 -11.89 5.20 -14.03
CA LYS A 514 -12.30 4.03 -13.23
C LYS A 514 -11.99 2.73 -13.98
N GLY A 515 -11.50 1.73 -13.25
CA GLY A 515 -11.06 0.44 -13.78
C GLY A 515 -9.61 0.41 -14.31
N LEU A 516 -9.05 1.56 -14.71
CA LEU A 516 -7.66 1.66 -15.17
C LEU A 516 -6.68 1.88 -14.01
N GLU A 517 -5.38 1.83 -14.31
CA GLU A 517 -4.27 2.07 -13.38
C GLU A 517 -3.05 2.65 -14.12
N ALA A 518 -2.12 3.25 -13.39
CA ALA A 518 -0.83 3.72 -13.94
C ALA A 518 0.29 3.68 -12.88
N PRO A 519 1.57 3.60 -13.31
CA PRO A 519 2.72 3.70 -12.42
C PRO A 519 2.65 4.90 -11.47
N ALA A 520 2.38 6.08 -12.01
CA ALA A 520 2.26 7.30 -11.23
C ALA A 520 0.94 8.02 -11.52
N ILE A 521 0.25 8.45 -10.45
CA ILE A 521 -0.96 9.27 -10.53
C ILE A 521 -0.75 10.60 -9.84
N ILE A 522 -1.16 11.67 -10.50
CA ILE A 522 -1.31 13.00 -9.91
C ILE A 522 -2.80 13.30 -9.83
N LEU A 523 -3.34 13.48 -8.63
CA LEU A 523 -4.69 14.02 -8.44
C LEU A 523 -4.62 15.55 -8.40
N THR A 524 -5.46 16.22 -9.19
CA THR A 524 -5.56 17.68 -9.27
C THR A 524 -7.01 18.13 -9.10
N ASP A 525 -7.22 19.44 -9.01
CA ASP A 525 -8.51 20.10 -8.84
C ASP A 525 -9.24 19.65 -7.56
N ILE A 526 -8.45 19.35 -6.53
CA ILE A 526 -8.87 18.98 -5.18
C ILE A 526 -8.99 20.24 -4.32
N ASP A 527 -9.99 21.08 -4.61
CA ASP A 527 -10.18 22.41 -3.99
C ASP A 527 -11.54 22.59 -3.31
N ASP A 528 -12.49 21.67 -3.52
CA ASP A 528 -13.85 21.76 -2.99
C ASP A 528 -14.35 20.38 -2.50
N ALA A 529 -14.42 20.22 -1.19
CA ALA A 529 -14.93 19.00 -0.54
C ALA A 529 -16.47 18.90 -0.54
N SER A 530 -17.18 19.96 -0.96
CA SER A 530 -18.64 19.97 -1.02
C SER A 530 -19.22 19.30 -2.27
N LEU A 531 -18.36 18.90 -3.21
CA LEU A 531 -18.77 18.19 -4.41
C LEU A 531 -19.56 16.91 -4.05
N PRO A 532 -20.74 16.67 -4.65
CA PRO A 532 -21.49 15.45 -4.42
C PRO A 532 -20.65 14.21 -4.73
N GLY A 533 -20.61 13.25 -3.80
CA GLY A 533 -19.84 12.02 -3.97
C GLY A 533 -18.31 12.21 -3.99
N PHE A 534 -17.80 13.36 -3.52
CA PHE A 534 -16.37 13.67 -3.47
C PHE A 534 -15.54 12.58 -2.80
N ASP A 535 -16.01 11.99 -1.71
CA ASP A 535 -15.31 10.94 -0.99
C ASP A 535 -15.16 9.65 -1.80
N ALA A 536 -16.24 9.22 -2.47
CA ALA A 536 -16.22 8.06 -3.34
C ALA A 536 -15.32 8.32 -4.56
N LEU A 537 -15.36 9.55 -5.11
CA LEU A 537 -14.47 9.97 -6.18
C LEU A 537 -13.01 9.96 -5.76
N LEU A 538 -12.70 10.57 -4.62
CA LEU A 538 -11.35 10.61 -4.08
C LEU A 538 -10.83 9.19 -3.84
N TYR A 539 -11.64 8.31 -3.25
CA TYR A 539 -11.32 6.89 -3.10
C TYR A 539 -10.96 6.22 -4.43
N VAL A 540 -11.78 6.43 -5.48
CA VAL A 540 -11.50 5.88 -6.81
C VAL A 540 -10.17 6.44 -7.34
N GLY A 541 -9.93 7.75 -7.24
CA GLY A 541 -8.72 8.41 -7.71
C GLY A 541 -7.45 7.93 -7.01
N LEU A 542 -7.45 7.87 -5.67
CA LEU A 542 -6.30 7.46 -4.85
C LEU A 542 -5.86 6.01 -5.14
N THR A 543 -6.80 5.16 -5.54
CA THR A 543 -6.55 3.73 -5.80
C THR A 543 -6.06 3.41 -7.22
N ARG A 544 -5.82 4.43 -8.06
CA ARG A 544 -5.36 4.25 -9.45
C ARG A 544 -3.85 4.09 -9.59
N ALA A 545 -3.08 4.51 -8.59
CA ALA A 545 -1.61 4.49 -8.61
C ALA A 545 -1.05 3.11 -8.26
N THR A 546 -0.18 2.53 -9.09
CA THR A 546 0.54 1.32 -8.69
C THR A 546 1.74 1.66 -7.81
N ASP A 547 2.54 2.67 -8.17
CA ASP A 547 3.83 2.96 -7.51
C ASP A 547 3.89 4.33 -6.80
N ARG A 548 3.45 5.40 -7.45
CA ARG A 548 3.54 6.76 -6.91
C ARG A 548 2.21 7.49 -6.97
N LEU A 549 1.89 8.20 -5.91
CA LEU A 549 0.68 9.00 -5.78
C LEU A 549 1.07 10.40 -5.32
N SER A 550 0.65 11.40 -6.08
CA SER A 550 0.79 12.81 -5.75
C SER A 550 -0.59 13.45 -5.68
N LEU A 551 -0.86 14.21 -4.64
CA LEU A 551 -2.09 14.99 -4.48
C LEU A 551 -1.75 16.48 -4.60
N VAL A 552 -2.42 17.17 -5.52
CA VAL A 552 -2.32 18.61 -5.71
C VAL A 552 -3.68 19.22 -5.41
N GLY A 553 -3.75 20.03 -4.36
CA GLY A 553 -5.03 20.53 -3.86
C GLY A 553 -4.91 21.63 -2.81
N ARG A 554 -6.06 22.06 -2.29
CA ARG A 554 -6.13 22.95 -1.13
C ARG A 554 -6.16 22.14 0.16
N ARG A 555 -5.47 22.64 1.19
CA ARG A 555 -5.49 22.00 2.52
C ARG A 555 -6.91 21.90 3.07
N SER A 556 -7.73 22.93 2.88
CA SER A 556 -9.12 22.96 3.34
C SER A 556 -9.98 21.82 2.79
N ALA A 557 -9.71 21.35 1.57
CA ALA A 557 -10.46 20.28 0.94
C ALA A 557 -10.12 18.88 1.50
N LEU A 558 -8.94 18.72 2.14
CA LEU A 558 -8.48 17.45 2.72
C LEU A 558 -8.39 17.47 4.26
N ARG A 559 -8.42 18.66 4.88
CA ARG A 559 -8.26 18.86 6.34
C ARG A 559 -9.24 18.06 7.20
N PRO A 560 -10.54 17.91 6.88
CA PRO A 560 -11.46 17.07 7.67
C PRO A 560 -11.03 15.60 7.77
N LYS A 561 -10.11 15.14 6.90
CA LYS A 561 -9.67 13.75 6.78
C LYS A 561 -8.23 13.50 7.27
N LEU A 562 -7.46 14.57 7.55
CA LEU A 562 -6.06 14.47 8.01
C LEU A 562 -5.92 14.69 9.53
N GLU A 563 -6.96 15.18 10.21
CA GLU A 563 -6.98 15.48 11.65
C GLU A 563 -7.71 14.41 12.50
N VAL A 564 -8.08 13.26 11.92
CA VAL A 564 -8.77 12.13 12.59
C VAL A 564 -7.80 11.04 13.01
#